data_AF-A0A8S3R9C5-F1
#
_entry.id   AF-A0A8S3R9C5-F1
#
_cell.length_a   1.000
_cell.length_b   1.000
_cell.length_c   1.000
_cell.angle_alpha   90.00
_cell.angle_beta   90.00
_cell.angle_gamma   90.00
#
_symmetry.space_group_name_H-M   'P 1'
#
loop_
_entity.id
_entity.type
_entity.pdbx_description
1 polymer ?
#
loop_
_entity_poly.entity_id
_entity_poly.type
_entity_poly.pdbx_seq_one_letter_code
_entity_poly.pdbx_strand_id
1 'polypeptide(L)'
;MTDFDECHSNPCMNTGSCNNLINSYSCDCTGRYDGDVCQTDCRPGPADIVFIIDTSSSLETNINRSLGFITEFIKRIPIGTDDFQMLTNKSFGSRRISSYIIMLYDGLSTDSNNAVHEAMLINSIGGRVITVAVGQSISYSEMLLISRKQYYTFSTSFFDDMLNNILKETVPENCTGRTDILSNVSLMIRQSYS
;
A
#
# COMPACT_ATOMS: atom_id res chain seq x y z
N MET A 1 46.82 16.69 12.51
CA MET A 1 46.30 15.57 11.70
C MET A 1 45.59 16.21 10.52
N THR A 2 45.95 15.83 9.30
CA THR A 2 45.24 16.27 8.10
C THR A 2 43.96 15.46 8.00
N ASP A 3 42.82 16.14 8.04
CA ASP A 3 41.53 15.53 7.75
C ASP A 3 41.52 15.08 6.28
N PHE A 4 41.19 13.81 6.02
CA PHE A 4 40.98 13.33 4.66
C PHE A 4 39.58 13.79 4.20
N ASP A 5 39.34 13.86 2.90
CA ASP A 5 38.00 14.14 2.38
C ASP A 5 37.36 12.81 1.96
N GLU A 6 36.66 12.18 2.89
CA GLU A 6 35.90 10.95 2.66
C GLU A 6 34.78 11.14 1.61
N CYS A 7 34.31 12.36 1.41
CA CYS A 7 33.29 12.69 0.40
C CYS A 7 33.84 12.77 -1.04
N HIS A 8 35.16 12.80 -1.24
CA HIS A 8 35.77 12.88 -2.58
C HIS A 8 35.30 11.77 -3.53
N SER A 9 34.99 10.58 -3.01
CA SER A 9 34.51 9.45 -3.81
C SER A 9 33.03 9.51 -4.20
N ASN A 10 32.28 10.51 -3.70
CA ASN A 10 30.83 10.61 -3.78
C ASN A 10 30.12 9.32 -3.31
N PRO A 11 30.28 8.94 -2.03
CA PRO A 11 29.74 7.67 -1.52
C PRO A 11 28.21 7.65 -1.43
N CYS A 12 27.56 8.81 -1.30
CA CYS A 12 26.11 8.90 -1.16
C CYS A 12 25.38 8.65 -2.49
N MET A 13 24.44 7.69 -2.48
CA MET A 13 23.60 7.35 -3.64
C MET A 13 22.41 8.30 -3.75
N ASN A 14 21.67 8.18 -4.87
CA ASN A 14 20.34 8.79 -5.05
C ASN A 14 20.26 10.28 -4.67
N THR A 15 21.24 11.06 -5.14
CA THR A 15 21.35 12.51 -4.89
C THR A 15 21.42 12.91 -3.42
N GLY A 16 21.88 12.02 -2.54
CA GLY A 16 22.21 12.34 -1.15
C GLY A 16 23.40 13.30 -1.04
N SER A 17 23.33 14.23 -0.10
CA SER A 17 24.43 15.17 0.17
C SER A 17 25.44 14.52 1.11
N CYS A 18 26.73 14.55 0.77
CA CYS A 18 27.79 14.01 1.61
C CYS A 18 28.35 15.06 2.57
N ASN A 19 28.44 14.70 3.84
CA ASN A 19 29.09 15.50 4.88
C ASN A 19 30.42 14.85 5.26
N ASN A 20 31.52 15.60 5.08
CA ASN A 20 32.84 15.15 5.48
C ASN A 20 32.99 15.21 7.00
N LEU A 21 33.49 14.13 7.61
CA LEU A 21 33.71 14.02 9.05
C LEU A 21 35.13 13.48 9.32
N ILE A 22 35.60 13.58 10.56
CA ILE A 22 36.94 13.09 10.90
C ILE A 22 36.98 11.55 10.75
N ASN A 23 37.78 11.05 9.80
CA ASN A 23 37.92 9.63 9.46
C ASN A 23 36.61 8.93 9.04
N SER A 24 35.60 9.69 8.62
CA SER A 24 34.27 9.15 8.31
C SER A 24 33.47 10.11 7.42
N TYR A 25 32.29 9.68 7.00
CA TYR A 25 31.34 10.55 6.31
C TYR A 25 29.92 10.24 6.81
N SER A 26 29.00 11.17 6.59
CA SER A 26 27.56 10.91 6.70
C SER A 26 26.82 11.40 5.46
N CYS A 27 25.73 10.72 5.10
CA CYS A 27 24.89 11.11 3.97
C CYS A 27 23.57 11.70 4.46
N ASP A 28 23.24 12.89 3.99
CA ASP A 28 21.89 13.45 4.12
C ASP A 28 21.06 13.02 2.91
N CYS A 29 20.18 12.05 3.13
CA CYS A 29 19.33 11.52 2.07
C CYS A 29 18.21 12.49 1.69
N THR A 30 17.85 12.47 0.41
CA THR A 30 16.84 13.36 -0.14
C THR A 30 15.56 12.61 -0.51
N GLY A 31 14.41 13.25 -0.31
CA GLY A 31 13.11 12.73 -0.73
C GLY A 31 12.72 11.42 -0.02
N ARG A 32 12.77 10.31 -0.76
CA ARG A 32 12.29 8.99 -0.34
C ARG A 32 13.40 7.97 -0.06
N TYR A 33 14.66 8.38 -0.13
CA TYR A 33 15.78 7.47 0.04
C TYR A 33 16.27 7.46 1.49
N ASP A 34 16.78 6.32 1.93
CA ASP A 34 17.27 6.11 3.29
C ASP A 34 18.44 5.10 3.33
N GLY A 35 19.01 4.90 4.52
CA GLY A 35 20.19 4.10 4.78
C GLY A 35 21.47 4.93 4.79
N ASP A 36 22.56 4.33 5.28
CA ASP A 36 23.83 5.02 5.53
C ASP A 36 24.41 5.77 4.31
N VAL A 37 24.12 5.26 3.10
CA VAL A 37 24.52 5.88 1.82
C VAL A 37 23.32 6.16 0.92
N CYS A 38 22.11 6.28 1.47
CA CYS A 38 20.88 6.54 0.72
C CYS A 38 20.54 5.46 -0.34
N GLN A 39 20.96 4.22 -0.12
CA GLN A 39 20.77 3.10 -1.03
C GLN A 39 19.36 2.50 -0.99
N THR A 40 18.60 2.75 0.07
CA THR A 40 17.26 2.18 0.27
C THR A 40 16.22 3.09 -0.36
N ASP A 41 15.43 2.59 -1.30
CA ASP A 41 14.23 3.28 -1.78
C ASP A 41 13.06 2.96 -0.86
N CYS A 42 12.54 3.97 -0.15
CA CYS A 42 11.44 3.84 0.78
C CYS A 42 10.06 4.12 0.16
N ARG A 43 9.96 4.05 -1.18
CA ARG A 43 8.65 4.07 -1.85
C ARG A 43 7.75 2.93 -1.34
N PRO A 44 6.44 3.17 -1.15
CA PRO A 44 5.49 2.10 -0.88
C PRO A 44 5.44 1.10 -2.05
N GLY A 45 5.53 -0.19 -1.75
CA GLY A 45 5.50 -1.28 -2.74
C GLY A 45 6.81 -2.08 -2.81
N PRO A 46 6.92 -3.06 -3.72
CA PRO A 46 5.89 -3.52 -4.64
C PRO A 46 4.77 -4.30 -3.91
N ALA A 47 3.55 -4.22 -4.43
CA ALA A 47 2.40 -4.96 -3.91
C ALA A 47 1.39 -5.27 -5.00
N ASP A 48 0.76 -6.45 -4.91
CA ASP A 48 -0.30 -6.84 -5.84
C ASP A 48 -1.65 -6.50 -5.24
N ILE A 49 -2.48 -5.78 -5.99
CA ILE A 49 -3.84 -5.40 -5.61
C ILE A 49 -4.84 -6.14 -6.50
N VAL A 50 -5.82 -6.80 -5.88
CA VAL A 50 -6.95 -7.44 -6.55
C VAL A 50 -8.23 -6.84 -6.01
N PHE A 51 -9.11 -6.37 -6.89
CA PHE A 51 -10.44 -5.89 -6.50
C PHE A 51 -11.49 -6.98 -6.73
N ILE A 52 -12.31 -7.23 -5.72
CA ILE A 52 -13.53 -8.06 -5.83
C ILE A 52 -14.71 -7.13 -5.57
N ILE A 53 -15.64 -7.06 -6.52
CA ILE A 53 -16.80 -6.17 -6.42
C ILE A 53 -18.04 -7.02 -6.22
N ASP A 54 -18.78 -6.77 -5.16
CA ASP A 54 -20.12 -7.30 -5.03
C ASP A 54 -21.05 -6.62 -6.03
N THR A 55 -21.63 -7.45 -6.89
CA THR A 55 -22.55 -7.05 -7.96
C THR A 55 -23.94 -7.62 -7.70
N SER A 56 -24.33 -7.75 -6.43
CA SER A 56 -25.72 -8.00 -6.05
C SER A 56 -26.64 -6.95 -6.71
N SER A 57 -27.89 -7.32 -6.99
CA SER A 57 -28.87 -6.56 -7.80
C SER A 57 -29.33 -5.21 -7.23
N SER A 58 -28.55 -4.60 -6.34
CA SER A 58 -28.82 -3.37 -5.59
C SER A 58 -28.56 -2.10 -6.42
N LEU A 59 -29.30 -1.92 -7.53
CA LEU A 59 -29.29 -0.77 -8.45
C LEU A 59 -27.90 -0.37 -9.02
N GLU A 60 -27.90 0.24 -10.22
CA GLU A 60 -26.71 0.84 -10.85
C GLU A 60 -25.90 1.76 -9.90
N THR A 61 -26.51 2.28 -8.85
CA THR A 61 -25.90 3.18 -7.87
C THR A 61 -24.75 2.57 -7.06
N ASN A 62 -24.80 1.28 -6.69
CA ASN A 62 -23.72 0.66 -5.91
C ASN A 62 -22.51 0.33 -6.80
N ILE A 63 -22.76 -0.12 -8.04
CA ILE A 63 -21.72 -0.33 -9.04
C ILE A 63 -21.00 0.99 -9.35
N ASN A 64 -21.74 2.10 -9.54
CA ASN A 64 -21.12 3.40 -9.81
C ASN A 64 -20.25 3.89 -8.65
N ARG A 65 -20.67 3.65 -7.40
CA ARG A 65 -19.85 3.96 -6.21
C ARG A 65 -18.59 3.11 -6.17
N SER A 66 -18.70 1.82 -6.43
CA SER A 66 -17.55 0.90 -6.48
C SER A 66 -16.56 1.28 -7.58
N LEU A 67 -17.04 1.60 -8.79
CA LEU A 67 -16.19 2.06 -9.89
C LEU A 67 -15.54 3.41 -9.59
N GLY A 68 -16.27 4.33 -8.96
CA GLY A 68 -15.73 5.61 -8.50
C GLY A 68 -14.62 5.42 -7.47
N PHE A 69 -14.81 4.50 -6.51
CA PHE A 69 -13.80 4.14 -5.53
C PHE A 69 -12.53 3.59 -6.19
N ILE A 70 -12.66 2.62 -7.11
CA ILE A 70 -11.53 2.03 -7.83
C ILE A 70 -10.79 3.10 -8.64
N THR A 71 -11.54 3.98 -9.30
CA THR A 71 -10.97 5.08 -10.09
C THR A 71 -10.15 6.02 -9.20
N GLU A 72 -10.66 6.39 -8.03
CA GLU A 72 -9.92 7.24 -7.09
C GLU A 72 -8.73 6.52 -6.45
N PHE A 73 -8.84 5.21 -6.22
CA PHE A 73 -7.73 4.39 -5.76
C PHE A 73 -6.57 4.41 -6.75
N ILE A 74 -6.84 4.06 -8.02
CA ILE A 74 -5.84 3.96 -9.09
C ILE A 74 -5.11 5.30 -9.29
N LYS A 75 -5.82 6.43 -9.18
CA LYS A 75 -5.21 7.77 -9.33
C LYS A 75 -4.21 8.13 -8.23
N ARG A 76 -4.26 7.44 -7.08
CA ARG A 76 -3.49 7.78 -5.88
C ARG A 76 -2.42 6.75 -5.52
N ILE A 77 -2.19 5.75 -6.37
CA ILE A 77 -1.11 4.79 -6.19
C ILE A 77 -0.15 4.81 -7.39
N PRO A 78 1.16 4.62 -7.17
CA PRO A 78 2.11 4.41 -8.26
C PRO A 78 1.91 3.01 -8.84
N ILE A 79 1.64 2.90 -10.13
CA ILE A 79 1.45 1.61 -10.81
C ILE A 79 2.63 1.35 -11.75
N GLY A 80 3.28 0.21 -11.59
CA GLY A 80 4.50 -0.10 -12.31
C GLY A 80 5.02 -1.51 -12.00
N THR A 81 5.99 -1.96 -12.79
CA THR A 81 6.59 -3.30 -12.63
C THR A 81 7.29 -3.49 -11.29
N ASP A 82 7.80 -2.39 -10.71
CA ASP A 82 8.48 -2.36 -9.41
C ASP A 82 7.69 -1.58 -8.35
N ASP A 83 6.42 -1.27 -8.62
CA ASP A 83 5.49 -0.56 -7.72
C ASP A 83 4.25 -1.43 -7.46
N PHE A 84 3.05 -0.84 -7.42
CA PHE A 84 1.81 -1.60 -7.30
C PHE A 84 1.41 -2.19 -8.65
N GLN A 85 0.92 -3.44 -8.63
CA GLN A 85 0.37 -4.10 -9.80
C GLN A 85 -1.10 -4.47 -9.57
N MET A 86 -1.93 -4.24 -10.59
CA MET A 86 -3.31 -4.71 -10.59
C MET A 86 -3.36 -6.03 -11.36
N LEU A 87 -3.68 -7.12 -10.66
CA LEU A 87 -3.70 -8.45 -11.26
C LEU A 87 -5.14 -8.95 -11.35
N THR A 88 -5.52 -9.43 -12.53
CA THR A 88 -6.76 -10.19 -12.73
C THR A 88 -6.53 -11.70 -12.61
N ASN A 89 -5.28 -12.16 -12.76
CA ASN A 89 -4.87 -13.54 -12.59
C ASN A 89 -3.50 -13.59 -11.93
N LYS A 90 -3.43 -14.01 -10.66
CA LYS A 90 -2.18 -14.10 -9.90
C LYS A 90 -1.80 -15.56 -9.67
N SER A 91 -0.61 -15.95 -10.12
CA SER A 91 0.06 -17.14 -9.61
C SER A 91 0.71 -16.79 -8.27
N PHE A 92 0.16 -17.29 -7.17
CA PHE A 92 0.65 -17.05 -5.80
C PHE A 92 2.09 -17.56 -5.52
N GLY A 93 2.79 -18.08 -6.54
CA GLY A 93 4.14 -18.64 -6.41
C GLY A 93 5.31 -17.73 -6.78
N SER A 94 5.10 -16.51 -7.31
CA SER A 94 6.18 -15.87 -8.09
C SER A 94 7.10 -14.86 -7.38
N ARG A 95 6.81 -14.40 -6.14
CA ARG A 95 7.70 -13.59 -5.27
C ARG A 95 7.00 -13.35 -3.92
N ARG A 96 7.72 -13.16 -2.80
CA ARG A 96 7.16 -12.77 -1.49
C ARG A 96 6.69 -11.30 -1.49
N ILE A 97 5.80 -10.94 -2.41
CA ILE A 97 5.23 -9.60 -2.57
C ILE A 97 3.93 -9.54 -1.76
N SER A 98 3.74 -8.46 -1.00
CA SER A 98 2.51 -8.23 -0.25
C SER A 98 1.31 -8.24 -1.21
N SER A 99 0.29 -9.04 -0.90
CA SER A 99 -0.89 -9.16 -1.74
C SER A 99 -2.10 -8.62 -0.99
N TYR A 100 -2.81 -7.67 -1.56
CA TYR A 100 -4.03 -7.11 -0.99
C TYR A 100 -5.21 -7.46 -1.88
N ILE A 101 -6.27 -8.00 -1.27
CA ILE A 101 -7.54 -8.24 -1.91
C ILE A 101 -8.54 -7.26 -1.30
N ILE A 102 -9.00 -6.31 -2.10
CA ILE A 102 -9.95 -5.27 -1.69
C ILE A 102 -11.34 -5.71 -2.15
N MET A 103 -12.17 -6.13 -1.21
CA MET A 103 -13.55 -6.54 -1.44
C MET A 103 -14.48 -5.34 -1.21
N LEU A 104 -15.10 -4.84 -2.28
CA LEU A 104 -16.15 -3.82 -2.23
C LEU A 104 -17.47 -4.54 -2.04
N TYR A 105 -18.04 -4.45 -0.84
CA TYR A 105 -19.06 -5.38 -0.38
C TYR A 105 -20.11 -4.66 0.48
N ASP A 106 -21.39 -5.01 0.34
CA ASP A 106 -22.45 -4.45 1.19
C ASP A 106 -22.73 -5.30 2.44
N GLY A 107 -22.18 -6.52 2.55
CA GLY A 107 -22.39 -7.38 3.72
C GLY A 107 -23.74 -8.09 3.73
N LEU A 108 -24.43 -8.20 2.58
CA LEU A 108 -25.76 -8.83 2.49
C LEU A 108 -25.72 -10.16 1.73
N SER A 109 -24.57 -10.83 1.65
CA SER A 109 -24.48 -12.15 1.00
C SER A 109 -25.39 -13.14 1.69
N THR A 110 -26.07 -13.92 0.85
CA THR A 110 -26.87 -15.06 1.30
C THR A 110 -25.99 -16.25 1.69
N ASP A 111 -24.68 -16.19 1.42
CA ASP A 111 -23.70 -17.23 1.67
C ASP A 111 -22.41 -16.66 2.32
N SER A 112 -22.60 -16.07 3.49
CA SER A 112 -21.52 -15.47 4.28
C SER A 112 -20.47 -16.49 4.73
N ASN A 113 -20.84 -17.76 4.92
CA ASN A 113 -19.91 -18.82 5.34
C ASN A 113 -18.87 -19.13 4.25
N ASN A 114 -19.29 -19.21 2.98
CA ASN A 114 -18.35 -19.44 1.89
C ASN A 114 -17.44 -18.23 1.66
N ALA A 115 -17.98 -17.00 1.73
CA ALA A 115 -17.18 -15.78 1.62
C ALA A 115 -16.09 -15.69 2.71
N VAL A 116 -16.43 -16.06 3.95
CA VAL A 116 -15.46 -16.15 5.05
C VAL A 116 -14.43 -17.26 4.79
N HIS A 117 -14.86 -18.43 4.30
CA HIS A 117 -13.96 -19.55 4.01
C HIS A 117 -12.93 -19.19 2.91
N GLU A 118 -13.36 -18.57 1.82
CA GLU A 118 -12.47 -18.09 0.76
C GLU A 118 -11.46 -17.06 1.27
N ALA A 119 -11.93 -16.09 2.08
CA ALA A 119 -11.06 -15.12 2.71
C ALA A 119 -10.04 -15.77 3.66
N MET A 120 -10.40 -16.86 4.35
CA MET A 120 -9.44 -17.62 5.16
C MET A 120 -8.34 -18.25 4.31
N LEU A 121 -8.68 -18.81 3.15
CA LEU A 121 -7.70 -19.39 2.23
C LEU A 121 -6.71 -18.33 1.73
N ILE A 122 -7.22 -17.15 1.33
CA ILE A 122 -6.38 -16.01 0.90
C ILE A 122 -5.42 -15.57 2.02
N ASN A 123 -5.93 -15.46 3.24
CA ASN A 123 -5.09 -15.11 4.39
C ASN A 123 -4.02 -16.19 4.68
N SER A 124 -4.36 -17.48 4.48
CA SER A 124 -3.45 -18.60 4.73
C SER A 124 -2.26 -18.66 3.76
N ILE A 125 -2.41 -18.08 2.56
CA ILE A 125 -1.35 -17.97 1.56
C ILE A 125 -0.62 -16.61 1.60
N GLY A 126 -0.82 -15.83 2.68
CA GLY A 126 -0.13 -14.55 2.91
C GLY A 126 -0.78 -13.34 2.24
N GLY A 127 -1.98 -13.49 1.69
CA GLY A 127 -2.81 -12.37 1.24
C GLY A 127 -3.41 -11.62 2.43
N ARG A 128 -3.71 -10.33 2.23
CA ARG A 128 -4.41 -9.47 3.18
C ARG A 128 -5.76 -9.09 2.58
N VAL A 129 -6.85 -9.42 3.26
CA VAL A 129 -8.20 -9.09 2.78
C VAL A 129 -8.67 -7.80 3.45
N ILE A 130 -8.98 -6.80 2.62
CA ILE A 130 -9.56 -5.52 3.03
C ILE A 130 -11.00 -5.48 2.55
N THR A 131 -11.94 -5.27 3.46
CA THR A 131 -13.36 -5.13 3.15
C THR A 131 -13.76 -3.65 3.18
N VAL A 132 -14.40 -3.17 2.13
CA VAL A 132 -14.90 -1.81 2.01
C VAL A 132 -16.41 -1.85 1.83
N ALA A 133 -17.12 -1.22 2.77
CA ALA A 133 -18.56 -1.19 2.81
C ALA A 133 -19.08 -0.25 1.72
N VAL A 134 -19.93 -0.76 0.84
CA VAL A 134 -20.57 0.02 -0.23
C VAL A 134 -22.08 -0.03 -0.06
N GLY A 135 -22.73 1.14 -0.02
CA GLY A 135 -24.20 1.25 0.08
C GLY A 135 -24.68 1.70 1.45
N GLN A 136 -25.98 1.52 1.72
CA GLN A 136 -26.65 2.02 2.95
C GLN A 136 -27.02 0.91 3.92
N SER A 137 -27.19 -0.32 3.45
CA SER A 137 -27.53 -1.49 4.26
C SER A 137 -26.28 -2.35 4.43
N ILE A 138 -25.45 -2.00 5.43
CA ILE A 138 -24.13 -2.59 5.63
C ILE A 138 -24.11 -3.54 6.83
N SER A 139 -23.65 -4.78 6.64
CA SER A 139 -23.35 -5.70 7.74
C SER A 139 -21.87 -5.71 8.11
N TYR A 140 -21.47 -4.86 9.06
CA TYR A 140 -20.09 -4.79 9.55
C TYR A 140 -19.62 -6.10 10.22
N SER A 141 -20.54 -6.88 10.77
CA SER A 141 -20.24 -8.14 11.45
C SER A 141 -19.65 -9.17 10.49
N GLU A 142 -20.23 -9.29 9.30
CA GLU A 142 -19.74 -10.21 8.27
C GLU A 142 -18.41 -9.75 7.69
N MET A 143 -18.30 -8.45 7.39
CA MET A 143 -17.06 -7.85 6.89
C MET A 143 -15.87 -8.10 7.84
N LEU A 144 -16.10 -8.01 9.15
CA LEU A 144 -15.07 -8.25 10.15
C LEU A 144 -14.62 -9.73 10.19
N LEU A 145 -15.52 -10.67 9.90
CA LEU A 145 -15.17 -12.08 9.79
C LEU A 145 -14.29 -12.36 8.56
N ILE A 146 -14.55 -11.65 7.46
CA ILE A 146 -13.79 -11.76 6.20
C ILE A 146 -12.40 -11.12 6.33
N SER A 147 -12.32 -9.87 6.81
CA SER A 147 -11.06 -9.14 6.94
C SER A 147 -10.19 -9.64 8.12
N ARG A 148 -10.81 -10.34 9.08
CA ARG A 148 -10.24 -10.82 10.36
C ARG A 148 -9.65 -9.73 11.26
N LYS A 149 -9.63 -8.48 10.82
CA LYS A 149 -9.01 -7.35 11.53
C LYS A 149 -9.84 -6.11 11.33
N GLN A 150 -10.17 -5.43 12.43
CA GLN A 150 -10.98 -4.23 12.42
C GLN A 150 -10.39 -3.10 11.57
N TYR A 151 -9.07 -2.98 11.51
CA TYR A 151 -8.36 -1.98 10.69
C TYR A 151 -8.28 -2.33 9.20
N TYR A 152 -8.87 -3.44 8.76
CA TYR A 152 -9.06 -3.80 7.36
C TYR A 152 -10.54 -3.74 6.94
N THR A 153 -11.39 -3.11 7.75
CA THR A 153 -12.80 -2.89 7.46
C THR A 153 -13.10 -1.41 7.42
N PHE A 154 -13.49 -0.91 6.25
CA PHE A 154 -13.72 0.52 6.00
C PHE A 154 -15.09 0.75 5.38
N SER A 155 -15.58 1.98 5.38
CA SER A 155 -16.61 2.41 4.44
C SER A 155 -15.98 3.28 3.36
N THR A 156 -16.70 3.53 2.26
CA THR A 156 -16.24 4.43 1.19
C THR A 156 -15.89 5.84 1.68
N SER A 157 -16.40 6.28 2.83
CA SER A 157 -16.10 7.58 3.44
C SER A 157 -14.72 7.66 4.10
N PHE A 158 -14.07 6.52 4.37
CA PHE A 158 -12.75 6.44 5.03
C PHE A 158 -11.67 5.96 4.05
N PHE A 159 -11.79 6.38 2.78
CA PHE A 159 -10.86 6.02 1.72
C PHE A 159 -9.40 6.36 2.08
N ASP A 160 -9.15 7.56 2.61
CA ASP A 160 -7.79 8.03 2.91
C ASP A 160 -7.12 7.19 4.00
N ASP A 161 -7.87 6.81 5.03
CA ASP A 161 -7.37 5.95 6.11
C ASP A 161 -7.00 4.55 5.59
N MET A 162 -7.84 3.98 4.73
CA MET A 162 -7.56 2.70 4.08
C MET A 162 -6.28 2.78 3.24
N LEU A 163 -6.20 3.79 2.37
CA LEU A 163 -5.06 3.97 1.47
C LEU A 163 -3.77 4.16 2.28
N ASN A 164 -3.80 5.00 3.32
CA ASN A 164 -2.66 5.23 4.20
C ASN A 164 -2.21 3.94 4.91
N ASN A 165 -3.13 3.09 5.35
CA ASN A 165 -2.79 1.80 5.96
C ASN A 165 -2.08 0.86 4.97
N ILE A 166 -2.58 0.75 3.74
CA ILE A 166 -1.93 -0.04 2.69
C ILE A 166 -0.53 0.49 2.42
N LEU A 167 -0.41 1.79 2.16
CA LEU A 167 0.87 2.42 1.85
C LEU A 167 1.88 2.20 2.97
N LYS A 168 1.49 2.44 4.23
CA LYS A 168 2.34 2.24 5.43
C LYS A 168 2.88 0.82 5.54
N GLU A 169 2.03 -0.18 5.33
CA GLU A 169 2.43 -1.58 5.43
C GLU A 169 3.34 -2.02 4.28
N THR A 170 3.27 -1.33 3.14
CA THR A 170 4.11 -1.61 1.97
C THR A 170 5.43 -0.86 1.94
N VAL A 171 5.69 0.04 2.90
CA VAL A 171 7.01 0.67 3.05
C VAL A 171 8.00 -0.34 3.65
N PRO A 172 9.21 -0.48 3.08
CA PRO A 172 10.25 -1.37 3.62
C PRO A 172 10.52 -1.16 5.12
N GLU A 173 10.82 -2.25 5.84
CA GLU A 173 11.03 -2.21 7.30
C GLU A 173 12.28 -1.45 7.74
N ASN A 174 13.29 -1.40 6.87
CA ASN A 174 14.57 -0.73 7.10
C ASN A 174 14.53 0.79 6.88
N CYS A 175 13.36 1.35 6.54
CA CYS A 175 13.17 2.78 6.40
C CYS A 175 12.87 3.41 7.77
N THR A 176 13.76 4.26 8.23
CA THR A 176 13.58 5.14 9.38
C THR A 176 12.52 6.21 9.07
N GLY A 177 11.77 6.67 10.08
CA GLY A 177 10.74 7.70 9.84
C GLY A 177 9.52 7.24 9.03
N ARG A 178 9.06 5.99 9.18
CA ARG A 178 7.80 5.48 8.57
C ARG A 178 6.60 6.42 8.68
N THR A 179 6.54 7.27 9.71
CA THR A 179 5.51 8.30 9.90
C THR A 179 5.70 9.53 9.02
N ASP A 180 6.94 9.93 8.76
CA ASP A 180 7.28 11.10 7.94
C ASP A 180 7.15 10.79 6.45
N ILE A 181 7.49 9.56 6.05
CA ILE A 181 7.22 9.03 4.70
C ILE A 181 5.73 9.16 4.38
N LEU A 182 4.84 8.81 5.33
CA LEU A 182 3.37 8.90 5.16
C LEU A 182 2.84 10.33 5.13
N SER A 183 3.38 11.24 5.93
CA SER A 183 3.04 12.67 5.83
C SER A 183 3.39 13.25 4.45
N ASN A 184 4.37 12.63 3.76
CA ASN A 184 4.82 13.01 2.44
C ASN A 184 4.34 12.08 1.32
N VAL A 185 3.56 11.02 1.54
CA VAL A 185 3.08 10.17 0.42
C VAL A 185 2.22 10.99 -0.54
N SER A 186 1.38 11.90 -0.02
CA SER A 186 0.64 12.89 -0.83
C SER A 186 1.54 13.81 -1.66
N LEU A 187 2.78 14.06 -1.21
CA LEU A 187 3.83 14.82 -1.91
C LEU A 187 4.63 13.95 -2.88
N MET A 188 4.93 12.69 -2.53
CA MET A 188 5.62 11.72 -3.39
C MET A 188 4.77 11.28 -4.58
N ILE A 189 3.45 11.10 -4.39
CA ILE A 189 2.49 10.87 -5.49
C ILE A 189 2.50 12.07 -6.45
N ARG A 190 2.59 13.30 -5.94
CA ARG A 190 2.66 14.51 -6.79
C ARG A 190 4.00 14.66 -7.51
N GLN A 191 5.12 14.31 -6.88
CA GLN A 191 6.46 14.41 -7.45
C GLN A 191 6.82 13.28 -8.42
N SER A 192 6.06 12.19 -8.45
CA SER A 192 6.21 11.12 -9.43
C SER A 192 5.53 11.43 -10.78
N TYR A 193 4.82 12.57 -10.88
CA TYR A 193 4.04 13.00 -12.04
C TYR A 193 4.30 14.49 -12.41
N SER A 194 5.56 14.93 -12.38
CA SER A 194 6.02 16.20 -12.95
C SER A 194 7.07 15.99 -14.03
#